data_AF-A0AAN7YUP6-F1
#
_entry.id   AF-A0AAN7YUP6-F1
#
_cell.length_a   1.000
_cell.length_b   1.000
_cell.length_c   1.000
_cell.angle_alpha   90.00
_cell.angle_beta   90.00
_cell.angle_gamma   90.00
#
_symmetry.space_group_name_H-M   'P 1'
#
loop_
_entity.id
_entity.type
_entity.pdbx_description
1 polymer ?
#
loop_
_entity_poly.entity_id
_entity_poly.type
_entity_poly.pdbx_seq_one_letter_code
_entity_poly.pdbx_strand_id
1 'polypeptide(L)'
;MKKFFFLIFILLLFKIKFSKSEEFCIYNNTQYGGIYNLTKILQPQNSPYSKSFSSGVGTYSLTFNFCKVPVPVCGERACVNTAKAGSLTINETVSFGVNKLNIGYVTEKLGFTDCLAGGNYRHTNFYLTCDPNVDFTIDSVVENPTCTYNTYINSKVICRECLYDCSNHGICDPYSSNCSCDSQTQGVGCEISKLFISSSDSVPEETGGLVNIYGYFGNMTNNATVLIGDKLCKNLTVASGSGGSGSVIWNKIQCRIGAGSGVKNITFQDNDLKTIGISSFKYTPKLYQCLNNCSVDQGKCDTSTGTCECFKGYSGPDCSGQLNSNNNTETSVNNNGSSIISNQNATYSINIYSLVEFDINGSILNEFILYNRWNNSNSLNNSTNNNNNTITHYYNQFIYDKNCTVQYSIEEIKNKEKQYSFAGINFKLDPNSIKITVSISNYKYQSNLNFLQLRVLSNVNGNGTELNSCNSPTTEINTNGINNELSSNVITISKDDKIFYGRFLPNMLSDNRISYLSTSIINKNFTSLMIGLNLPHCINECIIDPDFSVLVSTVNNNDQCESSSSREWFLYVVIIVPIVGTSLIIILLSIIYKRYRTNLKIAAAALKPAKLNNF
;
A
#
# COMPACT_ATOMS: atom_id res chain seq x y z
N MET A 1 -32.54 3.53 -3.02
CA MET A 1 -31.45 3.46 -2.02
C MET A 1 -31.60 4.40 -0.81
N LYS A 2 -32.13 5.63 -0.92
CA LYS A 2 -32.27 6.53 0.25
C LYS A 2 -33.36 6.15 1.27
N LYS A 3 -34.39 5.37 0.89
CA LYS A 3 -35.47 4.94 1.81
C LYS A 3 -35.10 3.75 2.71
N PHE A 4 -34.10 2.95 2.33
CA PHE A 4 -33.66 1.80 3.14
C PHE A 4 -32.80 2.24 4.33
N PHE A 5 -31.99 3.29 4.14
CA PHE A 5 -31.22 3.92 5.23
C PHE A 5 -32.08 4.67 6.24
N PHE A 6 -33.20 5.26 5.81
CA PHE A 6 -34.11 5.94 6.74
C PHE A 6 -34.87 4.95 7.63
N LEU A 7 -35.13 3.72 7.14
CA LEU A 7 -35.74 2.65 7.95
C LEU A 7 -34.76 2.10 9.00
N ILE A 8 -33.48 1.98 8.66
CA ILE A 8 -32.41 1.56 9.60
C ILE A 8 -32.15 2.66 10.65
N PHE A 9 -32.26 3.93 10.29
CA PHE A 9 -32.10 5.05 11.24
C PHE A 9 -33.31 5.19 12.19
N ILE A 10 -34.53 4.84 11.75
CA ILE A 10 -35.72 4.78 12.62
C ILE A 10 -35.67 3.56 13.56
N LEU A 11 -35.06 2.45 13.14
CA LEU A 11 -34.80 1.30 14.02
C LEU A 11 -33.73 1.59 15.10
N LEU A 12 -32.83 2.55 14.87
CA LEU A 12 -31.87 3.06 15.86
C LEU A 12 -32.47 4.12 16.80
N LEU A 13 -33.58 4.76 16.43
CA LEU A 13 -34.26 5.79 17.24
C LEU A 13 -35.41 5.26 18.10
N PHE A 14 -35.89 4.04 17.84
CA PHE A 14 -36.57 3.30 18.89
C PHE A 14 -35.51 2.86 19.91
N LYS A 15 -35.39 3.65 20.98
CA LYS A 15 -34.99 3.14 22.29
C LYS A 15 -35.82 1.89 22.56
N ILE A 16 -35.29 0.73 22.16
CA ILE A 16 -35.59 -0.51 22.82
C ILE A 16 -35.09 -0.24 24.24
N LYS A 17 -35.99 0.21 25.11
CA LYS A 17 -35.89 -0.07 26.53
C LYS A 17 -35.78 -1.58 26.56
N PHE A 18 -34.55 -2.09 26.52
CA PHE A 18 -34.31 -3.50 26.70
C PHE A 18 -34.84 -3.81 28.09
N SER A 19 -36.02 -4.41 28.04
CA SER A 19 -36.75 -4.91 29.17
C SER A 19 -35.83 -5.87 29.90
N LYS A 20 -35.88 -5.77 31.22
CA LYS A 20 -35.25 -6.64 32.20
C LYS A 20 -35.41 -8.09 31.73
N SER A 21 -34.35 -8.69 31.20
CA SER A 21 -34.30 -10.11 30.92
C SER A 21 -33.98 -10.84 32.23
N GLU A 22 -34.92 -10.79 33.18
CA GLU A 22 -34.82 -11.49 34.47
C GLU A 22 -34.69 -13.02 34.30
N GLU A 23 -34.99 -13.57 33.11
CA GLU A 23 -34.92 -15.01 32.85
C GLU A 23 -33.50 -15.57 32.71
N PHE A 24 -32.47 -14.74 32.52
CA PHE A 24 -31.11 -15.24 32.24
C PHE A 24 -30.01 -14.78 33.20
N CYS A 25 -30.34 -14.17 34.36
CA CYS A 25 -29.33 -13.74 35.35
C CYS A 25 -28.32 -12.70 34.79
N ILE A 26 -28.76 -11.94 33.77
CA ILE A 26 -27.98 -10.91 33.08
C ILE A 26 -28.65 -9.55 33.30
N TYR A 27 -27.90 -8.60 33.86
CA TYR A 27 -28.39 -7.27 34.22
C TYR A 27 -27.71 -6.19 33.39
N ASN A 28 -28.48 -5.46 32.59
CA ASN A 28 -27.97 -4.37 31.76
C ASN A 28 -28.06 -3.02 32.49
N ASN A 29 -26.93 -2.40 32.77
CA ASN A 29 -26.84 -1.10 33.42
C ASN A 29 -26.96 0.02 32.39
N THR A 30 -28.20 0.41 32.08
CA THR A 30 -28.46 1.46 31.08
C THR A 30 -28.05 2.86 31.52
N GLN A 31 -27.78 3.08 32.81
CA GLN A 31 -27.45 4.40 33.36
C GLN A 31 -25.95 4.70 33.34
N TYR A 32 -25.11 3.70 33.61
CA TYR A 32 -23.65 3.87 33.66
C TYR A 32 -22.89 3.05 32.62
N GLY A 33 -23.61 2.28 31.79
CA GLY A 33 -23.05 1.32 30.83
C GLY A 33 -22.58 0.04 31.51
N GLY A 34 -22.67 -1.09 30.79
CA GLY A 34 -22.16 -2.39 31.22
C GLY A 34 -23.24 -3.47 31.36
N ILE A 35 -22.83 -4.73 31.20
CA ILE A 35 -23.68 -5.92 31.34
C ILE A 35 -23.08 -6.77 32.48
N TYR A 36 -23.83 -6.97 33.55
CA TYR A 36 -23.44 -7.85 34.66
C TYR A 36 -24.05 -9.23 34.43
N ASN A 37 -23.21 -10.22 34.15
CA ASN A 37 -23.64 -11.59 33.94
C ASN A 37 -23.36 -12.46 35.17
N LEU A 38 -24.35 -12.58 36.05
CA LEU A 38 -24.21 -13.34 37.30
C LEU A 38 -24.23 -14.86 37.10
N THR A 39 -24.45 -15.38 35.88
CA THR A 39 -24.38 -16.83 35.63
C THR A 39 -23.01 -17.41 35.99
N LYS A 40 -21.95 -16.60 35.92
CA LYS A 40 -20.57 -16.97 36.28
C LYS A 40 -20.37 -17.24 37.79
N ILE A 41 -21.29 -16.77 38.64
CA ILE A 41 -21.25 -16.95 40.11
C ILE A 41 -22.49 -17.70 40.65
N LEU A 42 -23.27 -18.35 39.77
CA LEU A 42 -24.37 -19.20 40.25
C LEU A 42 -23.81 -20.45 40.92
N GLN A 43 -24.31 -20.74 42.13
CA GLN A 43 -24.00 -21.99 42.80
C GLN A 43 -25.01 -23.09 42.44
N PRO A 44 -24.60 -24.37 42.43
CA PRO A 44 -25.54 -25.47 42.36
C PRO A 44 -26.54 -25.42 43.52
N GLN A 45 -27.78 -25.87 43.29
CA GLN A 45 -28.83 -25.90 44.33
C GLN A 45 -28.35 -26.58 45.61
N ASN A 46 -27.56 -27.65 45.52
CA ASN A 46 -27.10 -28.42 46.69
C ASN A 46 -25.91 -27.79 47.44
N SER A 47 -25.38 -26.65 46.98
CA SER A 47 -24.24 -25.96 47.58
C SER A 47 -24.42 -24.43 47.56
N PRO A 48 -25.49 -23.89 48.16
CA PRO A 48 -25.76 -22.45 48.13
C PRO A 48 -24.72 -21.65 48.93
N TYR A 49 -24.67 -20.34 48.67
CA TYR A 49 -23.88 -19.43 49.50
C TYR A 49 -24.42 -19.37 50.92
N SER A 50 -23.54 -19.30 51.92
CA SER A 50 -23.93 -19.20 53.33
C SER A 50 -22.97 -18.31 54.12
N LYS A 51 -23.49 -17.44 54.99
CA LYS A 51 -22.70 -16.57 55.86
C LYS A 51 -23.40 -16.36 57.20
N SER A 52 -22.69 -16.63 58.29
CA SER A 52 -23.15 -16.36 59.65
C SER A 52 -23.06 -14.88 59.99
N PHE A 53 -24.04 -14.38 60.75
CA PHE A 53 -24.08 -13.02 61.28
C PHE A 53 -24.71 -12.99 62.68
N SER A 54 -24.40 -11.94 63.44
CA SER A 54 -25.00 -11.70 64.74
C SER A 54 -26.10 -10.66 64.60
N SER A 55 -27.28 -10.98 65.09
CA SER A 55 -28.37 -10.04 65.35
C SER A 55 -28.43 -9.75 66.85
N GLY A 56 -29.14 -8.70 67.26
CA GLY A 56 -29.31 -8.34 68.67
C GLY A 56 -29.94 -9.44 69.55
N VAL A 57 -30.47 -10.50 68.93
CA VAL A 57 -31.18 -11.61 69.58
C VAL A 57 -30.38 -12.94 69.53
N GLY A 58 -29.30 -13.02 68.74
CA GLY A 58 -28.51 -14.26 68.60
C GLY A 58 -27.70 -14.35 67.30
N THR A 59 -27.08 -15.50 67.07
CA THR A 59 -26.34 -15.78 65.83
C THR A 59 -27.23 -16.52 64.83
N TYR A 60 -27.24 -16.04 63.60
CA TYR A 60 -28.04 -16.55 62.49
C TYR A 60 -27.15 -16.82 61.29
N SER A 61 -27.61 -17.64 60.34
CA SER A 61 -26.94 -17.84 59.05
C SER A 61 -27.86 -17.46 57.89
N LEU A 62 -27.39 -16.58 57.01
CA LEU A 62 -28.07 -16.28 55.75
C LEU A 62 -27.56 -17.26 54.69
N THR A 63 -28.47 -18.05 54.13
CA THR A 63 -28.19 -18.97 53.02
C THR A 63 -28.97 -18.52 51.79
N PHE A 64 -28.30 -18.33 50.65
CA PHE A 64 -28.92 -17.76 49.46
C PHE A 64 -28.29 -18.26 48.16
N ASN A 65 -29.00 -18.00 47.06
CA ASN A 65 -28.47 -18.09 45.72
C ASN A 65 -29.00 -16.92 44.89
N PHE A 66 -28.35 -16.62 43.78
CA PHE A 66 -28.83 -15.58 42.87
C PHE A 66 -29.87 -16.14 41.90
N CYS A 67 -30.66 -15.22 41.35
CA CYS A 67 -31.62 -15.51 40.30
C CYS A 67 -32.67 -16.54 40.77
N LYS A 68 -33.38 -17.21 39.86
CA LYS A 68 -34.46 -18.14 40.22
C LYS A 68 -33.97 -19.53 40.69
N VAL A 69 -32.78 -19.60 41.29
CA VAL A 69 -32.23 -20.86 41.82
C VAL A 69 -32.67 -21.03 43.28
N PRO A 70 -33.50 -22.03 43.62
CA PRO A 70 -33.93 -22.27 45.00
C PRO A 70 -32.76 -22.75 45.86
N VAL A 71 -32.78 -22.42 47.16
CA VAL A 71 -31.92 -23.04 48.16
C VAL A 71 -32.69 -24.17 48.91
N PRO A 72 -32.08 -25.35 49.15
CA PRO A 72 -32.78 -26.52 49.69
C PRO A 72 -33.41 -26.31 51.07
N VAL A 73 -32.83 -25.44 51.89
CA VAL A 73 -33.16 -25.30 53.31
C VAL A 73 -34.57 -24.73 53.54
N CYS A 74 -35.04 -23.84 52.66
CA CYS A 74 -36.42 -23.30 52.74
C CYS A 74 -37.17 -23.29 51.40
N GLY A 75 -36.56 -23.78 50.32
CA GLY A 75 -37.18 -23.87 48.99
C GLY A 75 -37.35 -22.52 48.27
N GLU A 76 -36.65 -21.47 48.71
CA GLU A 76 -36.78 -20.09 48.21
C GLU A 76 -35.41 -19.54 47.73
N ARG A 77 -35.31 -18.27 47.31
CA ARG A 77 -34.02 -17.68 46.85
C ARG A 77 -33.05 -17.39 48.00
N ALA A 78 -33.59 -17.08 49.18
CA ALA A 78 -32.80 -16.82 50.39
C ALA A 78 -33.54 -17.29 51.65
N CYS A 79 -32.78 -17.77 52.63
CA CYS A 79 -33.26 -18.19 53.95
C CYS A 79 -32.37 -17.63 55.05
N VAL A 80 -32.96 -17.28 56.18
CA VAL A 80 -32.23 -17.07 57.44
C VAL A 80 -32.50 -18.28 58.33
N ASN A 81 -31.45 -19.08 58.57
CA ASN A 81 -31.57 -20.45 59.05
C ASN A 81 -32.55 -21.25 58.17
N THR A 82 -33.70 -21.64 58.70
CA THR A 82 -34.77 -22.34 57.96
C THR A 82 -35.91 -21.42 57.51
N ALA A 83 -35.88 -20.15 57.91
CA ALA A 83 -36.98 -19.23 57.68
C ALA A 83 -36.83 -18.51 56.34
N LYS A 84 -37.91 -18.40 55.56
CA LYS A 84 -37.90 -17.72 54.25
C LYS A 84 -37.42 -16.27 54.39
N ALA A 85 -36.52 -15.83 53.52
CA ALA A 85 -35.96 -14.47 53.50
C ALA A 85 -35.90 -13.83 52.10
N GLY A 86 -36.34 -14.54 51.06
CA GLY A 86 -36.51 -13.97 49.71
C GLY A 86 -37.25 -14.94 48.79
N SER A 87 -38.41 -14.54 48.27
CA SER A 87 -39.32 -15.41 47.52
C SER A 87 -38.88 -15.70 46.07
N LEU A 88 -39.19 -16.89 45.56
CA LEU A 88 -39.12 -17.20 44.13
C LEU A 88 -40.25 -16.56 43.31
N THR A 89 -41.43 -16.43 43.92
CA THR A 89 -42.68 -15.97 43.28
C THR A 89 -42.76 -14.46 43.13
N ILE A 90 -41.99 -13.71 43.92
CA ILE A 90 -41.92 -12.26 43.88
C ILE A 90 -40.73 -11.83 43.02
N ASN A 91 -40.95 -10.81 42.19
CA ASN A 91 -39.89 -10.24 41.37
C ASN A 91 -38.83 -9.54 42.23
N GLU A 92 -37.57 -9.67 41.82
CA GLU A 92 -36.46 -9.01 42.50
C GLU A 92 -36.40 -7.52 42.15
N THR A 93 -35.95 -6.71 43.12
CA THR A 93 -35.62 -5.30 42.87
C THR A 93 -34.16 -5.21 42.45
N VAL A 94 -33.86 -4.37 41.46
CA VAL A 94 -32.50 -4.18 40.95
C VAL A 94 -32.22 -2.69 40.85
N SER A 95 -31.09 -2.25 41.37
CA SER A 95 -30.59 -0.89 41.15
C SER A 95 -29.09 -0.90 40.86
N PHE A 96 -28.64 0.11 40.15
CA PHE A 96 -27.28 0.20 39.64
C PHE A 96 -26.56 1.42 40.23
N GLY A 97 -25.28 1.26 40.52
CA GLY A 97 -24.36 2.35 40.84
C GLY A 97 -23.09 2.27 39.99
N VAL A 98 -22.16 3.21 40.18
CA VAL A 98 -20.83 3.15 39.55
C VAL A 98 -20.08 1.95 40.13
N ASN A 99 -19.90 0.91 39.31
CA ASN A 99 -19.24 -0.36 39.69
C ASN A 99 -19.93 -1.08 40.86
N LYS A 100 -21.26 -0.92 40.94
CA LYS A 100 -22.12 -1.55 41.94
C LYS A 100 -23.40 -2.09 41.32
N LEU A 101 -23.81 -3.27 41.78
CA LEU A 101 -25.11 -3.88 41.47
C LEU A 101 -25.81 -4.19 42.80
N ASN A 102 -27.01 -3.68 42.98
CA ASN A 102 -27.82 -4.00 44.15
C ASN A 102 -29.02 -4.83 43.74
N ILE A 103 -29.21 -5.97 44.41
CA ILE A 103 -30.33 -6.90 44.18
C ILE A 103 -31.10 -7.04 45.50
N GLY A 104 -32.42 -6.87 45.47
CA GLY A 104 -33.28 -7.06 46.62
C GLY A 104 -34.27 -8.21 46.42
N TYR A 105 -34.32 -9.11 47.39
CA TYR A 105 -35.34 -10.15 47.51
C TYR A 105 -36.30 -9.80 48.64
N VAL A 106 -37.58 -10.11 48.41
CA VAL A 106 -38.64 -9.89 49.40
C VAL A 106 -39.43 -11.18 49.54
N THR A 107 -39.84 -11.52 50.76
CA THR A 107 -40.73 -12.67 50.99
C THR A 107 -42.17 -12.34 50.58
N GLU A 108 -43.00 -13.36 50.43
CA GLU A 108 -44.45 -13.16 50.55
C GLU A 108 -44.78 -12.61 51.94
N LYS A 109 -45.97 -12.01 52.05
CA LYS A 109 -46.44 -11.45 53.32
C LYS A 109 -46.50 -12.57 54.36
N LEU A 110 -45.72 -12.40 55.43
CA LEU A 110 -45.63 -13.32 56.55
C LEU A 110 -46.87 -13.19 57.45
N GLY A 111 -47.05 -14.15 58.36
CA GLY A 111 -48.14 -14.11 59.34
C GLY A 111 -48.06 -12.89 60.26
N PHE A 112 -49.17 -12.57 60.95
CA PHE A 112 -49.34 -11.35 61.75
C PHE A 112 -48.37 -11.17 62.93
N THR A 113 -47.53 -12.17 63.23
CA THR A 113 -46.56 -12.14 64.33
C THR A 113 -45.10 -12.09 63.86
N ASP A 114 -44.84 -12.33 62.57
CA ASP A 114 -43.49 -12.44 62.03
C ASP A 114 -43.05 -11.13 61.38
N CYS A 115 -41.90 -10.60 61.81
CA CYS A 115 -41.29 -9.41 61.21
C CYS A 115 -42.21 -8.19 61.17
N LEU A 116 -42.90 -7.90 62.28
CA LEU A 116 -43.74 -6.71 62.46
C LEU A 116 -42.99 -5.41 62.12
N ALA A 117 -41.73 -5.29 62.54
CA ALA A 117 -40.86 -4.14 62.23
C ALA A 117 -40.57 -3.97 60.72
N GLY A 118 -40.64 -5.07 59.96
CA GLY A 118 -40.52 -5.09 58.49
C GLY A 118 -41.87 -5.11 57.77
N GLY A 119 -42.98 -4.76 58.44
CA GLY A 119 -44.31 -4.75 57.84
C GLY A 119 -44.89 -6.15 57.52
N ASN A 120 -44.40 -7.18 58.21
CA ASN A 120 -44.62 -8.61 57.92
C ASN A 120 -43.94 -9.10 56.64
N TYR A 121 -42.81 -8.50 56.28
CA TYR A 121 -41.94 -8.98 55.21
C TYR A 121 -40.52 -9.13 55.73
N ARG A 122 -39.76 -10.02 55.09
CA ARG A 122 -38.31 -10.01 55.18
C ARG A 122 -37.74 -9.49 53.88
N HIS A 123 -36.75 -8.63 54.00
CA HIS A 123 -36.00 -8.06 52.90
C HIS A 123 -34.56 -8.59 52.95
N THR A 124 -34.06 -9.11 51.84
CA THR A 124 -32.64 -9.47 51.70
C THR A 124 -32.05 -8.65 50.58
N ASN A 125 -31.12 -7.76 50.92
CA ASN A 125 -30.45 -6.88 49.97
C ASN A 125 -29.02 -7.36 49.77
N PHE A 126 -28.61 -7.52 48.51
CA PHE A 126 -27.24 -7.82 48.11
C PHE A 126 -26.65 -6.55 47.51
N TYR A 127 -25.57 -6.06 48.09
CA TYR A 127 -24.77 -4.95 47.61
C TYR A 127 -23.50 -5.54 47.02
N LEU A 128 -23.49 -5.75 45.70
CA LEU A 128 -22.34 -6.30 45.00
C LEU A 128 -21.45 -5.16 44.47
N THR A 129 -20.15 -5.24 44.77
CA THR A 129 -19.13 -4.26 44.38
C THR A 129 -18.03 -4.94 43.54
N CYS A 130 -17.52 -4.22 42.54
CA CYS A 130 -16.39 -4.71 41.73
C CYS A 130 -15.12 -4.80 42.59
N ASP A 131 -14.56 -6.01 42.64
CA ASP A 131 -13.20 -6.28 43.07
C ASP A 131 -12.53 -7.18 42.01
N PRO A 132 -11.53 -6.66 41.26
CA PRO A 132 -10.90 -7.42 40.18
C PRO A 132 -10.06 -8.60 40.68
N ASN A 133 -9.68 -8.64 41.97
CA ASN A 133 -8.80 -9.66 42.52
C ASN A 133 -9.56 -10.85 43.12
N VAL A 134 -10.90 -10.77 43.17
CA VAL A 134 -11.72 -11.72 43.90
C VAL A 134 -12.82 -12.28 43.00
N ASP A 135 -12.84 -13.60 42.79
CA ASP A 135 -13.91 -14.26 42.03
C ASP A 135 -15.28 -13.98 42.66
N PHE A 136 -15.42 -14.26 43.96
CA PHE A 136 -16.60 -13.95 44.76
C PHE A 136 -16.29 -14.09 46.27
N THR A 137 -16.57 -13.06 47.07
CA THR A 137 -16.53 -13.13 48.54
C THR A 137 -17.71 -12.42 49.18
N ILE A 138 -18.22 -12.99 50.28
CA ILE A 138 -19.20 -12.34 51.15
C ILE A 138 -18.44 -11.72 52.32
N ASP A 139 -18.36 -10.39 52.34
CA ASP A 139 -17.64 -9.67 53.38
C ASP A 139 -18.41 -9.77 54.70
N SER A 140 -19.66 -9.32 54.69
CA SER A 140 -20.52 -9.25 55.87
C SER A 140 -22.00 -9.34 55.52
N VAL A 141 -22.78 -9.75 56.52
CA VAL A 141 -24.23 -9.68 56.52
C VAL A 141 -24.63 -8.91 57.78
N VAL A 142 -25.45 -7.88 57.62
CA VAL A 142 -25.92 -7.04 58.72
C VAL A 142 -27.44 -6.96 58.67
N GLU A 143 -28.08 -7.30 59.78
CA GLU A 143 -29.51 -7.06 59.94
C GLU A 143 -29.74 -5.62 60.41
N ASN A 144 -30.24 -4.75 59.52
CA ASN A 144 -30.56 -3.37 59.86
C ASN A 144 -31.51 -2.73 58.82
N PRO A 145 -32.76 -2.35 59.19
CA PRO A 145 -33.43 -2.62 60.47
C PRO A 145 -33.80 -4.10 60.63
N THR A 146 -34.43 -4.48 61.75
CA THR A 146 -34.92 -5.86 61.98
C THR A 146 -35.69 -6.40 60.76
N CYS A 147 -35.43 -7.65 60.38
CA CYS A 147 -35.95 -8.32 59.19
C CYS A 147 -35.49 -7.76 57.84
N THR A 148 -34.45 -6.91 57.83
CA THR A 148 -33.76 -6.47 56.61
C THR A 148 -32.30 -6.90 56.66
N TYR A 149 -31.93 -7.88 55.83
CA TYR A 149 -30.61 -8.49 55.79
C TYR A 149 -29.77 -7.89 54.65
N ASN A 150 -28.86 -7.00 55.00
CA ASN A 150 -27.96 -6.33 54.06
C ASN A 150 -26.66 -7.13 53.94
N THR A 151 -26.40 -7.65 52.74
CA THR A 151 -25.27 -8.51 52.41
C THR A 151 -24.31 -7.77 51.49
N TYR A 152 -23.05 -7.62 51.91
CA TYR A 152 -22.01 -6.93 51.15
C TYR A 152 -21.09 -7.96 50.49
N ILE A 153 -20.94 -7.86 49.17
CA ILE A 153 -20.27 -8.86 48.33
C ILE A 153 -19.27 -8.18 47.41
N ASN A 154 -18.07 -8.73 47.33
CA ASN A 154 -17.07 -8.36 46.33
C ASN A 154 -16.97 -9.46 45.27
N SER A 155 -16.97 -9.07 43.99
CA SER A 155 -16.77 -10.02 42.89
C SER A 155 -16.28 -9.34 41.62
N LYS A 156 -15.36 -10.02 40.92
CA LYS A 156 -14.86 -9.61 39.60
C LYS A 156 -15.94 -9.58 38.52
N VAL A 157 -17.04 -10.31 38.71
CA VAL A 157 -18.17 -10.33 37.75
C VAL A 157 -18.95 -9.01 37.74
N ILE A 158 -18.78 -8.19 38.77
CA ILE A 158 -19.34 -6.82 38.82
C ILE A 158 -18.40 -5.81 38.17
N CYS A 159 -17.16 -6.20 37.88
CA CYS A 159 -16.25 -5.36 37.12
C CYS A 159 -16.68 -5.29 35.66
N ARG A 160 -16.29 -4.20 34.99
CA ARG A 160 -16.59 -4.01 33.59
C ARG A 160 -15.56 -4.78 32.75
N GLU A 161 -16.05 -5.44 31.71
CA GLU A 161 -15.18 -6.09 30.72
C GLU A 161 -14.69 -5.04 29.71
N CYS A 162 -13.39 -5.09 29.37
CA CYS A 162 -12.83 -4.25 28.33
C CYS A 162 -13.11 -4.82 26.93
N LEU A 163 -13.20 -3.93 25.95
CA LEU A 163 -13.39 -4.32 24.56
C LEU A 163 -12.21 -5.16 24.07
N TYR A 164 -12.50 -6.32 23.46
CA TYR A 164 -11.52 -7.29 22.95
C TYR A 164 -10.49 -7.76 23.96
N ASP A 165 -10.75 -7.64 25.27
CA ASP A 165 -9.76 -7.87 26.32
C ASP A 165 -8.46 -7.09 26.09
N CYS A 166 -8.60 -5.84 25.62
CA CYS A 166 -7.50 -4.98 25.21
C CYS A 166 -6.57 -5.63 24.16
N SER A 167 -7.10 -6.55 23.34
CA SER A 167 -6.39 -7.26 22.28
C SER A 167 -5.08 -7.94 22.73
N ASN A 168 -4.95 -8.28 24.02
CA ASN A 168 -3.68 -8.72 24.65
C ASN A 168 -2.52 -7.69 24.60
N HIS A 169 -2.79 -6.48 24.17
CA HIS A 169 -1.83 -5.39 23.99
C HIS A 169 -2.10 -4.21 24.93
N GLY A 170 -2.78 -4.45 26.04
CA GLY A 170 -3.05 -3.40 27.01
C GLY A 170 -3.48 -3.94 28.36
N ILE A 171 -3.56 -3.04 29.32
CA ILE A 171 -4.07 -3.32 30.66
C ILE A 171 -5.49 -2.77 30.74
N CYS A 172 -6.45 -3.65 31.00
CA CYS A 172 -7.84 -3.27 31.21
C CYS A 172 -8.00 -2.60 32.58
N ASP A 173 -8.62 -1.42 32.62
CA ASP A 173 -9.15 -0.85 33.85
C ASP A 173 -10.56 -1.43 34.13
N PRO A 174 -10.71 -2.32 35.12
CA PRO A 174 -11.96 -3.02 35.41
C PRO A 174 -13.07 -2.08 35.93
N TYR A 175 -12.74 -0.84 36.32
CA TYR A 175 -13.68 0.14 36.84
C TYR A 175 -14.22 1.09 35.76
N SER A 176 -13.44 1.37 34.72
CA SER A 176 -13.81 2.31 33.66
C SER A 176 -14.04 1.66 32.30
N SER A 177 -13.72 0.37 32.12
CA SER A 177 -13.70 -0.35 30.84
C SER A 177 -12.75 0.25 29.79
N ASN A 178 -11.79 1.06 30.22
CA ASN A 178 -10.80 1.65 29.34
C ASN A 178 -9.55 0.77 29.27
N CYS A 179 -9.03 0.57 28.07
CA CYS A 179 -7.75 -0.09 27.87
C CYS A 179 -6.60 0.93 27.90
N SER A 180 -5.58 0.66 28.70
CA SER A 180 -4.29 1.32 28.60
C SER A 180 -3.39 0.52 27.69
N CYS A 181 -3.28 0.94 26.42
CA CYS A 181 -2.52 0.22 25.40
C CYS A 181 -1.02 0.29 25.64
N ASP A 182 -0.34 -0.78 25.22
CA ASP A 182 1.11 -0.85 25.16
C ASP A 182 1.67 0.14 24.13
N SER A 183 2.99 0.18 24.03
CA SER A 183 3.65 1.10 23.11
C SER A 183 3.38 0.82 21.63
N GLN A 184 3.04 -0.42 21.25
CA GLN A 184 2.93 -0.87 19.86
C GLN A 184 1.50 -0.73 19.30
N THR A 185 0.51 -0.52 20.15
CA THR A 185 -0.92 -0.45 19.77
C THR A 185 -1.62 0.83 20.23
N GLN A 186 -2.79 1.07 19.65
CA GLN A 186 -3.72 2.14 20.03
C GLN A 186 -5.16 1.71 19.71
N GLY A 187 -6.12 2.57 20.01
CA GLY A 187 -7.56 2.27 19.85
C GLY A 187 -8.23 2.15 21.22
N VAL A 188 -9.54 1.89 21.20
CA VAL A 188 -10.32 1.80 22.45
C VAL A 188 -10.09 0.46 23.15
N GLY A 189 -9.82 -0.59 22.37
CA GLY A 189 -9.47 -1.94 22.81
C GLY A 189 -8.08 -2.37 22.36
N CYS A 190 -7.17 -1.42 22.08
CA CYS A 190 -5.80 -1.68 21.60
C CYS A 190 -5.73 -2.50 20.30
N GLU A 191 -6.73 -2.32 19.45
CA GLU A 191 -6.94 -3.10 18.24
C GLU A 191 -6.16 -2.58 17.01
N ILE A 192 -5.57 -1.38 17.09
CA ILE A 192 -4.91 -0.71 15.98
C ILE A 192 -3.39 -0.74 16.19
N SER A 193 -2.66 -1.40 15.28
CA SER A 193 -1.20 -1.40 15.29
C SER A 193 -0.61 -0.02 14.94
N LYS A 194 0.44 0.37 15.67
CA LYS A 194 1.26 1.56 15.40
C LYS A 194 2.51 1.26 14.59
N LEU A 195 2.75 0.00 14.25
CA LEU A 195 4.00 -0.46 13.65
C LEU A 195 4.08 -0.06 12.17
N PHE A 196 5.20 0.58 11.78
CA PHE A 196 5.52 0.84 10.38
C PHE A 196 7.03 0.93 10.17
N ILE A 197 7.46 0.72 8.92
CA ILE A 197 8.84 0.90 8.46
C ILE A 197 8.86 2.10 7.52
N SER A 198 9.68 3.11 7.84
CA SER A 198 9.81 4.32 7.03
C SER A 198 11.00 4.28 6.08
N SER A 199 12.14 3.76 6.51
CA SER A 199 13.30 3.62 5.63
C SER A 199 14.24 2.51 6.06
N SER A 200 15.12 2.09 5.16
CA SER A 200 16.20 1.18 5.49
C SER A 200 17.44 1.44 4.66
N ASP A 201 18.59 1.06 5.22
CA ASP A 201 19.86 1.07 4.50
C ASP A 201 19.95 -0.11 3.52
N SER A 202 20.75 0.08 2.48
CA SER A 202 21.13 -1.00 1.55
C SER A 202 22.49 -1.60 1.93
N VAL A 203 22.77 -2.83 1.48
CA VAL A 203 24.05 -3.51 1.75
C VAL A 203 24.62 -4.17 0.49
N PRO A 204 25.93 -4.43 0.41
CA PRO A 204 26.52 -5.15 -0.71
C PRO A 204 25.96 -6.57 -0.87
N GLU A 205 25.68 -6.97 -2.11
CA GLU A 205 25.13 -8.29 -2.45
C GLU A 205 26.06 -9.45 -2.04
N GLU A 206 27.37 -9.27 -2.22
CA GLU A 206 28.42 -10.28 -2.03
C GLU A 206 28.66 -10.61 -0.54
N THR A 207 28.55 -9.61 0.33
CA THR A 207 28.95 -9.73 1.74
C THR A 207 27.77 -9.59 2.71
N GLY A 208 26.68 -8.96 2.29
CA GLY A 208 25.71 -8.41 3.23
C GLY A 208 26.34 -7.34 4.11
N GLY A 209 25.82 -7.19 5.33
CA GLY A 209 26.38 -6.22 6.29
C GLY A 209 25.44 -5.86 7.43
N LEU A 210 25.78 -4.74 8.08
CA LEU A 210 24.92 -4.10 9.07
C LEU A 210 23.81 -3.33 8.33
N VAL A 211 22.57 -3.59 8.71
CA VAL A 211 21.37 -2.91 8.20
C VAL A 211 20.81 -2.04 9.31
N ASN A 212 20.51 -0.78 9.00
CA ASN A 212 19.70 0.06 9.86
C ASN A 212 18.30 0.19 9.27
N ILE A 213 17.29 -0.04 10.09
CA ILE A 213 15.87 0.04 9.73
C ILE A 213 15.23 1.08 10.63
N TYR A 214 14.54 2.03 10.03
CA TYR A 214 13.91 3.14 10.73
C TYR A 214 12.40 3.01 10.63
N GLY A 215 11.72 3.37 11.71
CA GLY A 215 10.27 3.31 11.78
C GLY A 215 9.76 3.51 13.20
N TYR A 216 8.56 3.00 13.46
CA TYR A 216 8.01 2.89 14.81
C TYR A 216 7.80 1.42 15.15
N PHE A 217 8.50 0.96 16.18
CA PHE A 217 8.48 -0.45 16.61
C PHE A 217 7.99 -0.63 18.05
N GLY A 218 7.68 0.48 18.76
CA GLY A 218 7.39 0.46 20.20
C GLY A 218 8.52 -0.15 21.03
N ASN A 219 8.18 -0.61 22.24
CA ASN A 219 9.03 -1.42 23.10
C ASN A 219 8.91 -2.87 22.62
N MET A 220 10.02 -3.38 22.07
CA MET A 220 10.05 -4.71 21.49
C MET A 220 10.19 -5.79 22.56
N THR A 221 9.55 -6.94 22.34
CA THR A 221 9.75 -8.11 23.20
C THR A 221 10.96 -8.93 22.75
N ASN A 222 11.35 -9.94 23.54
CA ASN A 222 12.41 -10.88 23.16
C ASN A 222 12.03 -11.76 21.95
N ASN A 223 10.75 -11.78 21.55
CA ASN A 223 10.25 -12.52 20.39
C ASN A 223 10.30 -11.69 19.09
N ALA A 224 10.75 -10.43 19.15
CA ALA A 224 10.84 -9.57 17.99
C ALA A 224 11.82 -10.12 16.95
N THR A 225 11.39 -10.17 15.70
CA THR A 225 12.18 -10.68 14.58
C THR A 225 12.08 -9.75 13.37
N VAL A 226 13.15 -9.75 12.56
CA VAL A 226 13.21 -9.04 11.28
C VAL A 226 13.61 -10.03 10.20
N LEU A 227 12.80 -10.11 9.14
CA LEU A 227 13.11 -10.84 7.92
C LEU A 227 13.37 -9.84 6.78
N ILE A 228 14.42 -10.07 6.01
CA ILE A 228 14.71 -9.37 4.76
C ILE A 228 14.53 -10.37 3.62
N GLY A 229 13.40 -10.27 2.93
CA GLY A 229 12.88 -11.38 2.12
C GLY A 229 12.65 -12.61 3.00
N ASP A 230 13.29 -13.72 2.65
CA ASP A 230 13.18 -14.98 3.40
C ASP A 230 14.31 -15.17 4.43
N LYS A 231 15.22 -14.19 4.58
CA LYS A 231 16.40 -14.30 5.45
C LYS A 231 16.20 -13.58 6.77
N LEU A 232 16.50 -14.28 7.87
CA LEU A 232 16.50 -13.71 9.21
C LEU A 232 17.67 -12.73 9.41
N CYS A 233 17.35 -11.51 9.83
CA CYS A 233 18.34 -10.51 10.21
C CYS A 233 18.81 -10.76 11.65
N LYS A 234 20.09 -11.09 11.82
CA LYS A 234 20.66 -11.56 13.08
C LYS A 234 21.11 -10.40 13.97
N ASN A 235 21.27 -10.68 15.27
CA ASN A 235 21.79 -9.73 16.27
C ASN A 235 21.00 -8.42 16.28
N LEU A 236 19.68 -8.54 16.41
CA LEU A 236 18.77 -7.40 16.50
C LEU A 236 19.12 -6.54 17.71
N THR A 237 19.40 -5.26 17.49
CA THR A 237 19.57 -4.25 18.54
C THR A 237 18.68 -3.06 18.26
N VAL A 238 18.18 -2.43 19.33
CA VAL A 238 17.34 -1.23 19.23
C VAL A 238 18.12 -0.06 19.77
N ALA A 239 18.16 1.01 18.99
CA ALA A 239 18.50 2.33 19.48
C ALA A 239 17.23 3.20 19.42
N SER A 240 16.75 3.64 20.58
CA SER A 240 15.70 4.65 20.64
C SER A 240 16.28 5.99 20.17
N GLY A 241 15.65 6.61 19.17
CA GLY A 241 15.98 7.98 18.81
C GLY A 241 15.51 8.96 19.89
N SER A 242 16.23 10.05 20.13
CA SER A 242 15.74 11.15 20.97
C SER A 242 14.72 11.98 20.18
N GLY A 243 13.43 11.69 20.34
CA GLY A 243 12.36 12.60 19.94
C GLY A 243 12.23 13.73 20.96
N GLY A 244 12.25 15.00 20.52
CA GLY A 244 11.90 16.13 21.39
C GLY A 244 10.46 15.98 21.92
N SER A 245 10.19 16.51 23.11
CA SER A 245 8.85 16.45 23.75
C SER A 245 7.72 16.73 22.76
N GLY A 246 6.86 15.74 22.55
CA GLY A 246 5.71 15.80 21.63
C GLY A 246 5.92 15.16 20.24
N SER A 247 7.12 14.65 19.92
CA SER A 247 7.39 13.94 18.66
C SER A 247 7.27 12.42 18.81
N VAL A 248 6.78 11.74 17.77
CA VAL A 248 6.86 10.27 17.64
C VAL A 248 8.33 9.85 17.83
N ILE A 249 8.60 9.03 18.84
CA ILE A 249 9.94 8.48 19.08
C ILE A 249 10.22 7.48 17.95
N TRP A 250 11.06 7.88 17.01
CA TRP A 250 11.56 7.01 15.96
C TRP A 250 12.48 5.96 16.58
N ASN A 251 12.22 4.70 16.27
CA ASN A 251 13.09 3.61 16.67
C ASN A 251 14.01 3.26 15.49
N LYS A 252 15.27 3.02 15.80
CA LYS A 252 16.24 2.47 14.89
C LYS A 252 16.50 1.03 15.30
N ILE A 253 16.15 0.09 14.42
CA ILE A 253 16.58 -1.29 14.54
C ILE A 253 17.91 -1.42 13.79
N GLN A 254 18.88 -2.09 14.41
CA GLN A 254 20.08 -2.53 13.73
C GLN A 254 20.15 -4.06 13.75
N CYS A 255 20.54 -4.65 12.64
CA CYS A 255 20.73 -6.09 12.54
C CYS A 255 21.72 -6.41 11.42
N ARG A 256 22.19 -7.66 11.37
CA ARG A 256 23.12 -8.13 10.34
C ARG A 256 22.47 -9.13 9.42
N ILE A 257 22.60 -8.89 8.12
CA ILE A 257 22.14 -9.79 7.06
C ILE A 257 23.34 -10.29 6.26
N GLY A 258 23.28 -11.54 5.79
CA GLY A 258 24.32 -12.10 4.92
C GLY A 258 24.18 -11.67 3.47
N ALA A 259 25.04 -12.22 2.60
CA ALA A 259 24.97 -12.04 1.15
C ALA A 259 23.57 -12.34 0.60
N GLY A 260 23.16 -11.68 -0.47
CA GLY A 260 21.84 -11.81 -1.08
C GLY A 260 21.78 -11.08 -2.41
N SER A 261 20.61 -10.95 -3.02
CA SER A 261 20.47 -10.26 -4.30
C SER A 261 19.10 -9.59 -4.45
N GLY A 262 19.07 -8.57 -5.30
CA GLY A 262 17.86 -7.87 -5.70
C GLY A 262 17.23 -7.02 -4.60
N VAL A 263 15.98 -6.62 -4.87
CA VAL A 263 15.13 -5.85 -3.96
C VAL A 263 14.30 -6.81 -3.11
N LYS A 264 14.17 -6.53 -1.82
CA LYS A 264 13.44 -7.35 -0.85
C LYS A 264 12.49 -6.52 0.00
N ASN A 265 11.42 -7.17 0.45
CA ASN A 265 10.56 -6.66 1.50
C ASN A 265 11.28 -6.82 2.85
N ILE A 266 11.05 -5.88 3.76
CA ILE A 266 11.41 -6.03 5.17
C ILE A 266 10.14 -6.38 5.93
N THR A 267 10.16 -7.47 6.69
CA THR A 267 9.08 -7.83 7.61
C THR A 267 9.59 -7.70 9.03
N PHE A 268 8.93 -6.87 9.84
CA PHE A 268 9.09 -6.84 11.29
C PHE A 268 7.90 -7.55 11.93
N GLN A 269 8.18 -8.44 12.86
CA GLN A 269 7.16 -9.15 13.63
C GLN A 269 7.54 -9.20 15.10
N ASP A 270 6.60 -8.91 15.98
CA ASP A 270 6.74 -9.03 17.42
C ASP A 270 5.46 -9.66 17.99
N ASN A 271 5.58 -10.90 18.48
CA ASN A 271 4.45 -11.78 18.79
C ASN A 271 3.48 -11.90 17.60
N ASP A 272 2.24 -11.46 17.77
CA ASP A 272 1.16 -11.47 16.77
C ASP A 272 1.12 -10.20 15.90
N LEU A 273 1.81 -9.12 16.29
CA LEU A 273 1.88 -7.90 15.49
C LEU A 273 2.92 -8.00 14.38
N LYS A 274 2.56 -7.52 13.18
CA LYS A 274 3.39 -7.58 11.99
C LYS A 274 3.28 -6.30 11.17
N THR A 275 4.42 -5.83 10.64
CA THR A 275 4.46 -4.77 9.63
C THR A 275 5.44 -5.13 8.51
N ILE A 276 5.18 -4.62 7.30
CA ILE A 276 5.95 -4.94 6.11
C ILE A 276 6.34 -3.63 5.40
N GLY A 277 7.62 -3.42 5.20
CA GLY A 277 8.16 -2.46 4.24
C GLY A 277 8.25 -3.13 2.88
N ILE A 278 7.36 -2.78 1.96
CA ILE A 278 7.33 -3.37 0.62
C ILE A 278 8.45 -2.77 -0.22
N SER A 279 9.25 -3.65 -0.84
CA SER A 279 10.39 -3.29 -1.68
C SER A 279 11.28 -2.24 -1.02
N SER A 280 11.46 -2.29 0.30
CA SER A 280 12.13 -1.23 1.07
C SER A 280 13.62 -1.46 1.28
N PHE A 281 14.16 -2.58 0.80
CA PHE A 281 15.56 -2.98 0.94
C PHE A 281 16.16 -3.39 -0.40
N LYS A 282 17.40 -2.98 -0.68
CA LYS A 282 18.15 -3.39 -1.88
C LYS A 282 19.51 -3.98 -1.49
N TYR A 283 19.83 -5.14 -2.05
CA TYR A 283 21.23 -5.58 -2.15
C TYR A 283 21.89 -4.82 -3.30
N THR A 284 22.88 -3.99 -2.99
CA THR A 284 23.61 -3.21 -3.98
C THR A 284 24.69 -4.07 -4.62
N PRO A 285 24.74 -4.16 -5.96
CA PRO A 285 25.75 -4.94 -6.62
C PRO A 285 27.13 -4.33 -6.45
N LYS A 286 28.17 -5.16 -6.51
CA LYS A 286 29.56 -4.68 -6.42
C LYS A 286 29.94 -3.88 -7.66
N LEU A 287 29.42 -4.29 -8.82
CA LEU A 287 29.59 -3.62 -10.10
C LEU A 287 28.20 -3.47 -10.73
N TYR A 288 27.87 -2.25 -11.13
CA TYR A 288 26.66 -1.98 -11.89
C TYR A 288 26.87 -2.30 -13.36
N GLN A 289 25.85 -2.86 -13.98
CA GLN A 289 25.75 -2.91 -15.44
C GLN A 289 25.28 -1.55 -15.94
N CYS A 290 25.75 -1.16 -17.13
CA CYS A 290 25.24 0.02 -17.81
C CYS A 290 24.18 -0.37 -18.85
N LEU A 291 23.20 0.51 -19.04
CA LEU A 291 22.16 0.32 -20.05
C LEU A 291 22.78 0.12 -21.44
N ASN A 292 22.37 -0.96 -22.14
CA ASN A 292 22.87 -1.36 -23.46
C ASN A 292 24.40 -1.34 -23.61
N ASN A 293 25.14 -1.58 -22.52
CA ASN A 293 26.60 -1.50 -22.47
C ASN A 293 27.16 -0.18 -23.05
N CYS A 294 26.45 0.94 -22.82
CA CYS A 294 26.79 2.26 -23.33
C CYS A 294 26.91 2.35 -24.85
N SER A 295 26.13 1.55 -25.58
CA SER A 295 26.11 1.46 -27.04
C SER A 295 27.52 1.27 -27.60
N VAL A 296 27.92 0.02 -27.80
CA VAL A 296 29.28 -0.40 -28.18
C VAL A 296 29.98 0.62 -29.11
N ASP A 297 31.17 1.07 -28.72
CA ASP A 297 32.01 2.10 -29.37
C ASP A 297 31.54 3.57 -29.27
N GLN A 298 30.45 3.86 -28.55
CA GLN A 298 29.89 5.23 -28.40
C GLN A 298 30.06 5.81 -26.99
N GLY A 299 30.41 4.98 -26.02
CA GLY A 299 30.71 5.41 -24.66
C GLY A 299 31.45 4.36 -23.83
N LYS A 300 31.78 4.74 -22.61
CA LYS A 300 32.43 3.89 -21.61
C LYS A 300 31.53 3.74 -20.39
N CYS A 301 31.32 2.50 -19.95
CA CYS A 301 30.58 2.21 -18.73
C CYS A 301 31.46 2.48 -17.49
N ASP A 302 31.00 3.36 -16.61
CA ASP A 302 31.50 3.42 -15.24
C ASP A 302 30.74 2.38 -14.39
N THR A 303 31.35 1.21 -14.23
CA THR A 303 30.77 0.09 -13.46
C THR A 303 30.62 0.38 -11.97
N SER A 304 31.24 1.44 -11.44
CA SER A 304 31.08 1.83 -10.03
C SER A 304 29.76 2.58 -9.78
N THR A 305 29.28 3.31 -10.80
CA THR A 305 28.05 4.11 -10.73
C THR A 305 26.94 3.58 -11.65
N GLY A 306 27.25 2.68 -12.58
CA GLY A 306 26.34 2.18 -13.62
C GLY A 306 26.00 3.23 -14.67
N THR A 307 26.81 4.29 -14.80
CA THR A 307 26.56 5.40 -15.72
C THR A 307 27.42 5.31 -16.98
N CYS A 308 26.89 5.78 -18.10
CA CYS A 308 27.62 5.82 -19.36
C CYS A 308 28.29 7.17 -19.58
N GLU A 309 29.61 7.14 -19.76
CA GLU A 309 30.42 8.27 -20.20
C GLU A 309 30.49 8.27 -21.73
N CYS A 310 29.67 9.09 -22.37
CA CYS A 310 29.60 9.13 -23.83
C CYS A 310 30.80 9.82 -24.45
N PHE A 311 31.29 9.26 -25.57
CA PHE A 311 32.34 9.87 -26.36
C PHE A 311 31.84 11.12 -27.09
N LYS A 312 32.76 11.94 -27.57
CA LYS A 312 32.43 13.19 -28.27
C LYS A 312 31.51 12.91 -29.45
N GLY A 313 30.36 13.62 -29.49
CA GLY A 313 29.34 13.45 -30.52
C GLY A 313 28.22 12.48 -30.13
N TYR A 314 28.35 11.77 -29.00
CA TYR A 314 27.34 10.88 -28.46
C TYR A 314 26.84 11.36 -27.10
N SER A 315 25.64 10.92 -26.73
CA SER A 315 24.95 11.38 -25.54
C SER A 315 23.72 10.50 -25.24
N GLY A 316 23.05 10.76 -24.10
CA GLY A 316 21.94 9.94 -23.61
C GLY A 316 22.37 8.91 -22.57
N PRO A 317 21.41 8.15 -22.01
CA PRO A 317 21.64 7.27 -20.85
C PRO A 317 22.50 6.05 -21.18
N ASP A 318 22.52 5.64 -22.44
CA ASP A 318 23.31 4.54 -22.99
C ASP A 318 24.20 4.96 -24.17
N CYS A 319 24.42 6.27 -24.36
CA CYS A 319 25.20 6.83 -25.47
C CYS A 319 24.72 6.51 -26.89
N SER A 320 23.51 5.96 -27.04
CA SER A 320 22.92 5.67 -28.35
C SER A 320 22.64 6.91 -29.19
N GLY A 321 22.55 8.08 -28.55
CA GLY A 321 22.13 9.29 -29.21
C GLY A 321 23.29 10.10 -29.81
N GLN A 322 23.18 10.42 -31.09
CA GLN A 322 24.11 11.32 -31.79
C GLN A 322 23.72 12.80 -31.63
N LEU A 323 24.68 13.65 -31.28
CA LEU A 323 24.54 15.10 -31.21
C LEU A 323 24.67 15.71 -32.62
N ASN A 324 23.56 16.20 -33.17
CA ASN A 324 23.55 16.96 -34.43
C ASN A 324 23.35 18.47 -34.17
N SER A 325 24.02 19.31 -34.98
CA SER A 325 24.02 20.78 -34.82
C SER A 325 22.66 21.47 -35.04
N ASN A 326 21.64 20.77 -35.56
CA ASN A 326 20.31 21.31 -35.87
C ASN A 326 19.23 20.85 -34.87
N ASN A 327 19.54 20.87 -33.57
CA ASN A 327 18.61 20.47 -32.52
C ASN A 327 17.82 21.66 -31.97
N ASN A 328 16.68 21.99 -32.59
CA ASN A 328 15.69 22.93 -32.04
C ASN A 328 14.81 22.20 -31.01
N THR A 329 15.41 21.82 -29.87
CA THR A 329 14.66 21.27 -28.74
C THR A 329 14.16 22.41 -27.89
N GLU A 330 12.85 22.43 -27.66
CA GLU A 330 12.21 23.42 -26.78
C GLU A 330 11.58 22.71 -25.59
N THR A 331 11.87 23.22 -24.39
CA THR A 331 11.15 22.86 -23.17
C THR A 331 10.21 23.99 -22.80
N SER A 332 9.01 23.61 -22.36
CA SER A 332 8.05 24.54 -21.79
C SER A 332 7.29 23.87 -20.64
N VAL A 333 6.78 24.70 -19.73
CA VAL A 333 5.99 24.25 -18.59
C VAL A 333 4.66 24.99 -18.62
N ASN A 334 3.58 24.24 -18.56
CA ASN A 334 2.23 24.78 -18.56
C ASN A 334 1.72 25.07 -17.14
N ASN A 335 0.75 25.99 -17.03
CA ASN A 335 0.09 26.32 -15.75
C ASN A 335 -0.59 25.13 -15.07
N ASN A 336 -0.87 24.06 -15.81
CA ASN A 336 -1.46 22.83 -15.29
C ASN A 336 -0.41 21.81 -14.79
N GLY A 337 0.85 22.22 -14.63
CA GLY A 337 1.95 21.35 -14.19
C GLY A 337 2.49 20.39 -15.25
N SER A 338 2.01 20.48 -16.50
CA SER A 338 2.55 19.66 -17.59
C SER A 338 3.89 20.21 -18.05
N SER A 339 4.90 19.36 -17.99
CA SER A 339 6.18 19.58 -18.67
C SER A 339 6.04 19.12 -20.11
N ILE A 340 6.36 19.99 -21.07
CA ILE A 340 6.33 19.69 -22.51
C ILE A 340 7.75 19.81 -23.06
N ILE A 341 8.15 18.80 -23.83
CA ILE A 341 9.41 18.79 -24.54
C ILE A 341 9.12 18.49 -26.01
N SER A 342 9.45 19.42 -26.89
CA SER A 342 9.18 19.33 -28.31
C SER A 342 10.47 19.37 -29.11
N ASN A 343 10.52 18.53 -30.14
CA ASN A 343 11.54 18.60 -31.18
C ASN A 343 10.89 18.28 -32.53
N GLN A 344 10.84 19.30 -33.41
CA GLN A 344 10.22 19.19 -34.72
C GLN A 344 8.78 18.65 -34.64
N ASN A 345 8.51 17.44 -35.14
CA ASN A 345 7.17 16.85 -35.20
C ASN A 345 6.81 16.00 -33.97
N ALA A 346 7.75 15.82 -33.03
CA ALA A 346 7.56 14.98 -31.86
C ALA A 346 7.42 15.82 -30.59
N THR A 347 6.28 15.68 -29.91
CA THR A 347 5.97 16.40 -28.67
C THR A 347 5.68 15.42 -27.55
N TYR A 348 6.42 15.57 -26.46
CA TYR A 348 6.36 14.72 -25.28
C TYR A 348 5.81 15.53 -24.12
N SER A 349 4.92 14.93 -23.34
CA SER A 349 4.43 15.54 -22.11
C SER A 349 4.61 14.62 -20.91
N ILE A 350 5.07 15.19 -19.80
CA ILE A 350 5.29 14.49 -18.53
C ILE A 350 4.45 15.17 -17.47
N ASN A 351 3.72 14.36 -16.70
CA ASN A 351 2.74 14.84 -15.74
C ASN A 351 2.73 13.96 -14.50
N ILE A 352 2.72 14.59 -13.32
CA ILE A 352 2.33 13.92 -12.09
C ILE A 352 0.81 13.66 -12.15
N TYR A 353 0.42 12.38 -12.18
CA TYR A 353 -0.95 11.98 -12.48
C TYR A 353 -1.81 11.82 -11.24
N SER A 354 -1.40 10.93 -10.33
CA SER A 354 -2.16 10.64 -9.11
C SER A 354 -1.27 10.16 -7.96
N LEU A 355 -1.78 10.30 -6.74
CA LEU A 355 -1.23 9.69 -5.53
C LEU A 355 -2.19 8.61 -5.05
N VAL A 356 -1.70 7.39 -4.87
CA VAL A 356 -2.51 6.21 -4.56
C VAL A 356 -2.05 5.59 -3.25
N GLU A 357 -3.01 5.29 -2.37
CA GLU A 357 -2.77 4.54 -1.12
C GLU A 357 -3.20 3.09 -1.30
N PHE A 358 -2.30 2.18 -0.96
CA PHE A 358 -2.52 0.74 -1.00
C PHE A 358 -2.57 0.17 0.42
N ASP A 359 -3.38 -0.86 0.61
CA ASP A 359 -3.29 -1.71 1.79
C ASP A 359 -2.08 -2.66 1.73
N ILE A 360 -1.79 -3.34 2.84
CA ILE A 360 -0.69 -4.32 2.93
C ILE A 360 -0.79 -5.49 1.94
N ASN A 361 -1.97 -5.74 1.37
CA ASN A 361 -2.21 -6.80 0.38
C ASN A 361 -2.07 -6.29 -1.07
N GLY A 362 -1.83 -5.00 -1.27
CA GLY A 362 -1.72 -4.37 -2.59
C GLY A 362 -3.06 -3.96 -3.20
N SER A 363 -4.14 -3.87 -2.43
CA SER A 363 -5.43 -3.35 -2.88
C SER A 363 -5.46 -1.82 -2.77
N ILE A 364 -6.01 -1.14 -3.78
CA ILE A 364 -6.17 0.31 -3.77
C ILE A 364 -7.24 0.69 -2.75
N LEU A 365 -6.89 1.55 -1.79
CA LEU A 365 -7.82 2.13 -0.82
C LEU A 365 -8.30 3.51 -1.26
N ASN A 366 -7.38 4.36 -1.69
CA ASN A 366 -7.66 5.74 -2.11
C ASN A 366 -6.81 6.10 -3.34
N GLU A 367 -7.38 6.86 -4.27
CA GLU A 367 -6.64 7.45 -5.40
C GLU A 367 -7.02 8.94 -5.54
N PHE A 368 -6.01 9.80 -5.45
CA PHE A 368 -6.14 11.25 -5.58
C PHE A 368 -5.56 11.69 -6.92
N ILE A 369 -6.43 12.09 -7.86
CA ILE A 369 -6.00 12.65 -9.14
C ILE A 369 -5.41 14.04 -8.91
N LEU A 370 -4.13 14.21 -9.27
CA LEU A 370 -3.37 15.44 -9.17
C LEU A 370 -3.28 16.18 -10.51
N TYR A 371 -3.36 15.43 -11.61
CA TYR A 371 -3.31 15.96 -12.97
C TYR A 371 -4.33 17.10 -13.21
N ASN A 372 -3.86 18.21 -13.78
CA ASN A 372 -4.65 19.42 -14.07
C ASN A 372 -5.35 20.07 -12.86
N ARG A 373 -4.91 19.80 -11.63
CA ARG A 373 -5.52 20.33 -10.39
C ARG A 373 -4.55 21.09 -9.50
N TRP A 374 -3.45 21.56 -10.08
CA TRP A 374 -2.43 22.29 -9.38
C TRP A 374 -2.81 23.75 -9.17
N ASN A 375 -2.61 24.26 -7.95
CA ASN A 375 -2.58 25.69 -7.70
C ASN A 375 -1.18 26.19 -8.05
N ASN A 376 -1.10 27.08 -9.04
CA ASN A 376 0.17 27.65 -9.46
C ASN A 376 0.60 28.75 -8.46
N SER A 377 1.69 28.54 -7.75
CA SER A 377 2.38 29.61 -7.03
C SER A 377 3.52 30.10 -7.92
N ASN A 378 3.22 31.01 -8.85
CA ASN A 378 4.23 31.61 -9.72
C ASN A 378 5.27 32.33 -8.85
N SER A 379 6.41 31.70 -8.58
CA SER A 379 7.63 32.40 -8.18
C SER A 379 8.49 32.50 -9.42
N LEU A 380 8.30 33.58 -10.19
CA LEU A 380 9.29 34.06 -11.15
C LEU A 380 10.51 34.56 -10.34
N ASN A 381 11.27 33.66 -9.73
CA ASN A 381 12.65 33.96 -9.40
C ASN A 381 13.43 33.89 -10.71
N ASN A 382 13.29 34.92 -11.54
CA ASN A 382 14.33 35.31 -12.48
C ASN A 382 15.52 35.79 -11.64
N SER A 383 16.19 34.87 -10.94
CA SER A 383 17.53 35.14 -10.45
C SER A 383 18.42 35.07 -11.69
N THR A 384 18.49 36.19 -12.41
CA THR A 384 19.59 36.47 -13.33
C THR A 384 20.84 36.69 -12.49
N ASN A 385 21.34 35.62 -11.87
CA ASN A 385 22.78 35.52 -11.68
C ASN A 385 23.34 35.33 -13.08
N ASN A 386 24.10 36.33 -13.55
CA ASN A 386 24.50 36.63 -14.93
C ASN A 386 25.10 35.50 -15.81
N ASN A 387 25.04 34.22 -15.42
CA ASN A 387 25.62 33.10 -16.18
C ASN A 387 24.73 31.84 -16.30
N ASN A 388 23.54 31.76 -15.67
CA ASN A 388 22.69 30.55 -15.68
C ASN A 388 21.18 30.92 -15.76
N ASN A 389 20.58 30.96 -16.96
CA ASN A 389 19.12 31.16 -17.10
C ASN A 389 18.36 29.87 -16.71
N THR A 390 18.14 29.62 -15.41
CA THR A 390 17.26 28.53 -14.93
C THR A 390 15.87 29.08 -14.63
N ILE A 391 14.82 28.41 -15.10
CA ILE A 391 13.42 28.76 -14.78
C ILE A 391 12.86 27.63 -13.91
N THR A 392 12.36 27.97 -12.71
CA THR A 392 11.72 26.99 -11.81
C THR A 392 10.27 27.36 -11.57
N HIS A 393 9.37 26.42 -11.82
CA HIS A 393 7.93 26.55 -11.57
C HIS A 393 7.54 25.75 -10.33
N TYR A 394 6.60 26.26 -9.53
CA TYR A 394 6.14 25.64 -8.29
C TYR A 394 4.62 25.49 -8.29
N TYR A 395 4.20 24.27 -7.98
CA TYR A 395 2.81 23.86 -7.92
C TYR A 395 2.53 23.25 -6.56
N ASN A 396 1.34 23.49 -6.03
CA ASN A 396 0.88 22.80 -4.83
C ASN A 396 -0.56 22.33 -4.98
N GLN A 397 -0.89 21.29 -4.24
CA GLN A 397 -2.25 20.79 -4.10
C GLN A 397 -2.45 20.27 -2.68
N PHE A 398 -3.57 20.64 -2.07
CA PHE A 398 -3.97 20.15 -0.76
C PHE A 398 -5.03 19.06 -0.88
N ILE A 399 -4.78 17.91 -0.27
CA ILE A 399 -5.71 16.79 -0.18
C ILE A 399 -6.38 16.85 1.19
N TYR A 400 -7.57 17.45 1.24
CA TYR A 400 -8.31 17.72 2.48
C TYR A 400 -8.57 16.47 3.33
N ASP A 401 -9.01 15.38 2.71
CA ASP A 401 -9.37 14.13 3.39
C ASP A 401 -8.20 13.50 4.15
N LYS A 402 -6.97 13.79 3.71
CA LYS A 402 -5.73 13.23 4.26
C LYS A 402 -4.89 14.28 5.00
N ASN A 403 -5.34 15.54 5.05
CA ASN A 403 -4.58 16.68 5.57
C ASN A 403 -3.14 16.73 5.00
N CYS A 404 -3.02 16.46 3.69
CA CYS A 404 -1.75 16.28 3.01
C CYS A 404 -1.53 17.43 2.02
N THR A 405 -0.30 17.91 1.92
CA THR A 405 0.11 18.84 0.86
C THR A 405 1.05 18.12 -0.09
N VAL A 406 0.74 18.13 -1.39
CA VAL A 406 1.67 17.72 -2.44
C VAL A 406 2.23 18.96 -3.08
N GLN A 407 3.56 19.13 -3.01
CA GLN A 407 4.30 20.17 -3.71
C GLN A 407 5.05 19.56 -4.87
N TYR A 408 5.09 20.28 -5.99
CA TYR A 408 5.67 19.82 -7.23
C TYR A 408 6.44 20.98 -7.85
N SER A 409 7.73 20.79 -8.08
CA SER A 409 8.60 21.78 -8.73
C SER A 409 9.19 21.24 -10.02
N ILE A 410 9.29 22.13 -11.00
CA ILE A 410 9.80 21.83 -12.34
C ILE A 410 10.88 22.85 -12.67
N GLU A 411 12.12 22.41 -12.81
CA GLU A 411 13.25 23.26 -13.21
C GLU A 411 13.64 22.97 -14.66
N GLU A 412 13.62 24.01 -15.50
CA GLU A 412 14.08 23.95 -16.89
C GLU A 412 15.58 24.30 -16.96
N ILE A 413 16.37 23.37 -17.49
CA ILE A 413 17.82 23.55 -17.65
C ILE A 413 18.10 24.20 -19.01
N LYS A 414 18.43 25.50 -19.04
CA LYS A 414 18.76 26.20 -20.29
C LYS A 414 20.28 26.37 -20.47
N ASN A 415 20.71 26.40 -21.73
CA ASN A 415 22.04 26.80 -22.24
C ASN A 415 23.23 25.89 -21.89
N LYS A 416 23.35 25.38 -20.66
CA LYS A 416 24.50 24.58 -20.23
C LYS A 416 24.12 23.42 -19.32
N GLU A 417 24.95 22.39 -19.32
CA GLU A 417 24.81 21.26 -18.40
C GLU A 417 24.94 21.71 -16.94
N LYS A 418 24.26 20.99 -16.03
CA LYS A 418 24.27 21.27 -14.59
C LYS A 418 24.40 19.98 -13.79
N GLN A 419 25.25 20.04 -12.77
CA GLN A 419 25.49 18.94 -11.82
C GLN A 419 24.54 19.07 -10.62
N TYR A 420 24.02 17.94 -10.18
CA TYR A 420 23.08 17.80 -9.07
C TYR A 420 23.53 16.71 -8.11
N SER A 421 23.05 16.82 -6.86
CA SER A 421 23.16 15.77 -5.86
C SER A 421 21.83 15.64 -5.14
N PHE A 422 21.28 14.43 -5.10
CA PHE A 422 20.04 14.12 -4.40
C PHE A 422 20.13 12.75 -3.74
N ALA A 423 19.74 12.66 -2.46
CA ALA A 423 19.67 11.42 -1.69
C ALA A 423 20.92 10.51 -1.86
N GLY A 424 22.12 11.12 -1.83
CA GLY A 424 23.41 10.42 -1.94
C GLY A 424 23.83 10.07 -3.36
N ILE A 425 23.07 10.47 -4.39
CA ILE A 425 23.37 10.24 -5.81
C ILE A 425 23.76 11.55 -6.46
N ASN A 426 24.92 11.58 -7.10
CA ASN A 426 25.35 12.69 -7.95
C ASN A 426 24.98 12.38 -9.40
N PHE A 427 24.41 13.36 -10.10
CA PHE A 427 24.03 13.21 -11.49
C PHE A 427 24.11 14.53 -12.25
N LYS A 428 24.22 14.45 -13.57
CA LYS A 428 24.24 15.60 -14.47
C LYS A 428 22.98 15.66 -15.34
N LEU A 429 22.55 16.88 -15.66
CA LEU A 429 21.49 17.17 -16.61
C LEU A 429 22.05 17.99 -17.77
N ASP A 430 21.75 17.58 -19.00
CA ASP A 430 22.14 18.28 -20.21
C ASP A 430 21.24 19.50 -20.48
N PRO A 431 21.66 20.48 -21.30
CA PRO A 431 20.78 21.57 -21.73
C PRO A 431 19.48 21.05 -22.35
N ASN A 432 18.37 21.76 -22.12
CA ASN A 432 17.01 21.41 -22.54
C ASN A 432 16.43 20.17 -21.84
N SER A 433 16.96 19.82 -20.67
CA SER A 433 16.38 18.83 -19.76
C SER A 433 15.40 19.47 -18.77
N ILE A 434 14.53 18.66 -18.17
CA ILE A 434 13.58 19.08 -17.13
C ILE A 434 13.84 18.27 -15.86
N LYS A 435 14.11 18.97 -14.76
CA LYS A 435 14.21 18.36 -13.44
C LYS A 435 12.88 18.47 -12.71
N ILE A 436 12.37 17.37 -12.18
CA ILE A 436 11.12 17.34 -11.42
C ILE A 436 11.42 16.96 -9.98
N THR A 437 10.87 17.70 -9.02
CA THR A 437 10.91 17.31 -7.61
C THR A 437 9.49 17.33 -7.04
N VAL A 438 9.12 16.27 -6.33
CA VAL A 438 7.82 16.13 -5.68
C VAL A 438 8.03 15.95 -4.18
N SER A 439 7.36 16.77 -3.38
CA SER A 439 7.26 16.61 -1.93
C SER A 439 5.82 16.27 -1.56
N ILE A 440 5.65 15.25 -0.73
CA ILE A 440 4.36 14.82 -0.17
C ILE A 440 4.48 14.97 1.35
N SER A 441 3.78 15.94 1.92
CA SER A 441 3.90 16.28 3.34
C SER A 441 2.64 15.98 4.13
N ASN A 442 2.81 15.43 5.33
CA ASN A 442 1.76 15.18 6.33
C ASN A 442 0.63 14.25 5.88
N TYR A 443 0.91 13.27 5.01
CA TYR A 443 -0.11 12.31 4.56
C TYR A 443 -0.60 11.43 5.71
N LYS A 444 -1.90 11.51 6.04
CA LYS A 444 -2.53 10.65 7.05
C LYS A 444 -3.02 9.34 6.45
N TYR A 445 -2.24 8.29 6.66
CA TYR A 445 -2.61 6.93 6.24
C TYR A 445 -3.86 6.45 6.96
N GLN A 446 -4.67 5.66 6.26
CA GLN A 446 -5.83 4.99 6.86
C GLN A 446 -5.39 3.90 7.85
N SER A 447 -4.22 3.30 7.62
CA SER A 447 -3.56 2.36 8.52
C SER A 447 -2.04 2.53 8.40
N ASN A 448 -1.31 2.31 9.50
CA ASN A 448 0.16 2.35 9.51
C ASN A 448 0.80 1.23 8.66
N LEU A 449 0.01 0.25 8.23
CA LEU A 449 0.45 -0.84 7.35
C LEU A 449 0.34 -0.50 5.85
N ASN A 450 -0.26 0.65 5.53
CA ASN A 450 -0.47 1.07 4.15
C ASN A 450 0.79 1.75 3.59
N PHE A 451 0.85 1.85 2.26
CA PHE A 451 1.95 2.51 1.56
C PHE A 451 1.41 3.36 0.39
N LEU A 452 2.25 4.27 -0.10
CA LEU A 452 1.88 5.19 -1.18
C LEU A 452 2.55 4.81 -2.49
N GLN A 453 1.89 5.14 -3.59
CA GLN A 453 2.47 5.12 -4.94
C GLN A 453 2.17 6.45 -5.62
N LEU A 454 3.22 7.11 -6.09
CA LEU A 454 3.10 8.27 -6.97
C LEU A 454 3.09 7.81 -8.43
N ARG A 455 2.05 8.17 -9.17
CA ARG A 455 1.91 7.81 -10.59
C ARG A 455 2.32 8.98 -11.48
N VAL A 456 3.22 8.70 -12.42
CA VAL A 456 3.71 9.65 -13.42
C VAL A 456 3.28 9.20 -14.81
N LEU A 457 2.62 10.09 -15.54
CA LEU A 457 2.14 9.87 -16.89
C LEU A 457 3.05 10.57 -17.90
N SER A 458 3.53 9.81 -18.88
CA SER A 458 4.25 10.32 -20.05
C SER A 458 3.46 10.03 -21.31
N ASN A 459 3.20 11.06 -22.14
CA ASN A 459 2.49 10.93 -23.42
C ASN A 459 3.34 11.45 -24.59
N VAL A 460 3.10 10.90 -25.77
CA VAL A 460 3.72 11.33 -27.03
C VAL A 460 2.65 11.66 -28.05
N ASN A 461 2.63 12.91 -28.50
CA ASN A 461 1.81 13.39 -29.59
C ASN A 461 2.69 13.67 -30.82
N GLY A 462 2.14 13.51 -32.02
CA GLY A 462 2.76 14.08 -33.21
C GLY A 462 1.69 14.38 -34.25
N ASN A 463 1.81 15.54 -34.87
CA ASN A 463 0.97 15.96 -35.97
C ASN A 463 1.63 15.49 -37.27
N GLY A 464 1.42 14.23 -37.64
CA GLY A 464 1.86 13.68 -38.91
C GLY A 464 0.66 13.28 -39.76
N THR A 465 0.08 14.21 -40.50
CA THR A 465 -0.99 13.95 -41.48
C THR A 465 -0.47 13.56 -42.87
N GLU A 466 0.82 13.29 -43.04
CA GLU A 466 1.37 12.86 -44.33
C GLU A 466 2.02 11.47 -44.23
N LEU A 467 1.27 10.46 -44.66
CA LEU A 467 1.77 9.13 -45.00
C LEU A 467 2.61 9.23 -46.28
N ASN A 468 3.89 9.56 -46.13
CA ASN A 468 4.87 9.24 -47.16
C ASN A 468 5.37 7.82 -46.88
N SER A 469 5.38 6.98 -47.92
CA SER A 469 5.65 5.53 -47.89
C SER A 469 7.03 5.10 -47.35
N CYS A 470 7.83 6.02 -46.82
CA CYS A 470 9.11 5.75 -46.16
C CYS A 470 9.12 6.06 -44.65
N ASN A 471 8.10 6.75 -44.11
CA ASN A 471 8.02 7.07 -42.68
C ASN A 471 6.82 6.35 -42.08
N SER A 472 7.04 5.13 -41.58
CA SER A 472 6.09 4.58 -40.62
C SER A 472 6.27 5.36 -39.31
N PRO A 473 5.23 6.03 -38.78
CA PRO A 473 5.32 6.75 -37.50
C PRO A 473 5.32 5.74 -36.36
N THR A 474 6.33 4.88 -36.28
CA THR A 474 6.42 3.86 -35.23
C THR A 474 7.00 4.53 -33.99
N THR A 475 6.10 4.96 -33.11
CA THR A 475 6.49 5.32 -31.75
C THR A 475 6.87 4.02 -31.03
N GLU A 476 8.09 3.92 -30.51
CA GLU A 476 8.49 2.77 -29.69
C GLU A 476 8.79 3.22 -28.27
N ILE A 477 8.19 2.52 -27.30
CA ILE A 477 8.44 2.77 -25.88
C ILE A 477 9.25 1.59 -25.36
N ASN A 478 10.52 1.82 -25.01
CA ASN A 478 11.40 0.83 -24.43
C ASN A 478 11.46 1.00 -22.92
N THR A 479 11.13 -0.08 -22.21
CA THR A 479 11.07 -0.16 -20.74
C THR A 479 12.09 -1.14 -20.18
N ASN A 480 13.02 -1.65 -20.99
CA ASN A 480 14.05 -2.60 -20.57
C ASN A 480 15.05 -1.96 -19.59
N GLY A 481 15.12 -0.63 -19.55
CA GLY A 481 15.89 0.12 -18.56
C GLY A 481 15.23 0.18 -17.17
N ILE A 482 14.06 -0.43 -16.96
CA ILE A 482 13.50 -0.66 -15.62
C ILE A 482 13.98 -2.03 -15.16
N ASN A 483 15.16 -2.06 -14.52
CA ASN A 483 15.79 -3.27 -14.01
C ASN A 483 16.47 -2.99 -12.67
N ASN A 484 16.30 -3.90 -11.70
CA ASN A 484 16.92 -3.81 -10.38
C ASN A 484 18.46 -3.90 -10.41
N GLU A 485 19.03 -4.44 -11.50
CA GLU A 485 20.49 -4.55 -11.72
C GLU A 485 21.13 -3.24 -12.18
N LEU A 486 20.33 -2.29 -12.67
CA LEU A 486 20.80 -0.96 -13.05
C LEU A 486 20.89 -0.06 -11.80
N SER A 487 21.78 0.93 -11.88
CA SER A 487 21.92 1.95 -10.84
C SER A 487 20.77 2.96 -10.84
N SER A 488 20.02 3.09 -11.94
CA SER A 488 18.81 3.90 -12.04
C SER A 488 17.90 3.31 -13.11
N ASN A 489 16.59 3.49 -12.93
CA ASN A 489 15.61 3.03 -13.90
C ASN A 489 15.48 4.06 -15.02
N VAL A 490 15.59 3.62 -16.27
CA VAL A 490 15.50 4.48 -17.46
C VAL A 490 14.37 3.99 -18.35
N ILE A 491 13.51 4.91 -18.76
CA ILE A 491 12.54 4.69 -19.84
C ILE A 491 13.03 5.44 -21.07
N THR A 492 12.90 4.85 -22.25
CA THR A 492 13.14 5.57 -23.51
C THR A 492 11.91 5.47 -24.40
N ILE A 493 11.60 6.56 -25.10
CA ILE A 493 10.52 6.66 -26.06
C ILE A 493 11.11 7.22 -27.35
N SER A 494 11.06 6.45 -28.43
CA SER A 494 11.52 6.86 -29.75
C SER A 494 10.34 7.23 -30.65
N LYS A 495 10.51 8.28 -31.45
CA LYS A 495 9.58 8.69 -32.50
C LYS A 495 10.29 9.53 -33.55
N ASP A 496 10.08 9.23 -34.83
CA ASP A 496 10.62 9.99 -35.97
C ASP A 496 12.14 10.22 -35.83
N ASP A 497 12.87 9.13 -35.55
CA ASP A 497 14.31 9.10 -35.25
C ASP A 497 14.75 9.87 -34.00
N LYS A 498 13.83 10.42 -33.20
CA LYS A 498 14.14 11.12 -31.95
C LYS A 498 13.94 10.24 -30.74
N ILE A 499 14.87 10.27 -29.79
CA ILE A 499 14.78 9.51 -28.53
C ILE A 499 14.50 10.48 -27.37
N PHE A 500 13.58 10.13 -26.49
CA PHE A 500 13.28 10.84 -25.26
C PHE A 500 13.46 9.87 -24.13
N TYR A 501 14.07 10.29 -23.02
CA TYR A 501 14.25 9.39 -21.90
C TYR A 501 13.83 10.03 -20.57
N GLY A 502 13.54 9.18 -19.61
CA GLY A 502 13.28 9.57 -18.23
C GLY A 502 14.09 8.67 -17.32
N ARG A 503 14.78 9.26 -16.35
CA ARG A 503 15.59 8.57 -15.36
C ARG A 503 14.93 8.70 -13.99
N PHE A 504 14.49 7.57 -13.44
CA PHE A 504 13.96 7.50 -12.09
C PHE A 504 15.08 7.09 -11.14
N LEU A 505 15.43 8.01 -10.24
CA LEU A 505 16.42 7.74 -9.21
C LEU A 505 15.92 6.64 -8.26
N PRO A 506 16.78 5.71 -7.85
CA PRO A 506 16.42 4.62 -6.94
C PRO A 506 16.36 5.08 -5.48
N ASN A 507 16.68 6.34 -5.18
CA ASN A 507 16.72 6.88 -3.83
C ASN A 507 15.72 8.02 -3.69
N MET A 508 15.12 8.11 -2.52
CA MET A 508 14.26 9.22 -2.09
C MET A 508 14.63 9.64 -0.67
N LEU A 509 14.07 10.75 -0.20
CA LEU A 509 14.15 11.14 1.21
C LEU A 509 12.80 10.86 1.88
N SER A 510 12.79 9.98 2.87
CA SER A 510 11.68 9.75 3.78
C SER A 510 12.04 10.36 5.13
N ASP A 511 11.35 11.41 5.53
CA ASP A 511 11.60 12.11 6.81
C ASP A 511 13.09 12.45 7.02
N ASN A 512 13.71 13.07 5.99
CA ASN A 512 15.14 13.41 5.89
C ASN A 512 16.12 12.23 5.92
N ARG A 513 15.66 11.00 5.73
CA ARG A 513 16.52 9.81 5.61
C ARG A 513 16.47 9.27 4.19
N ILE A 514 17.63 8.89 3.67
CA ILE A 514 17.72 8.21 2.38
C ILE A 514 16.99 6.87 2.50
N SER A 515 16.12 6.59 1.54
CA SER A 515 15.40 5.32 1.42
C SER A 515 15.37 4.89 -0.04
N TYR A 516 15.27 3.58 -0.26
CA TYR A 516 15.13 3.03 -1.60
C TYR A 516 13.71 3.29 -2.14
N LEU A 517 13.63 3.73 -3.40
CA LEU A 517 12.43 4.01 -4.17
C LEU A 517 12.33 2.97 -5.30
N SER A 518 11.27 2.17 -5.29
CA SER A 518 11.05 1.21 -6.38
C SER A 518 10.16 1.79 -7.48
N THR A 519 10.46 1.42 -8.72
CA THR A 519 9.72 1.85 -9.92
C THR A 519 8.98 0.67 -10.51
N SER A 520 7.75 0.88 -10.95
CA SER A 520 6.89 -0.14 -11.57
C SER A 520 6.19 0.42 -12.80
N ILE A 521 5.91 -0.45 -13.78
CA ILE A 521 5.11 -0.10 -14.95
C ILE A 521 3.64 -0.35 -14.60
N ILE A 522 2.83 0.71 -14.62
CA ILE A 522 1.40 0.63 -14.30
C ILE A 522 0.58 0.34 -15.56
N ASN A 523 0.87 1.07 -16.63
CA ASN A 523 0.22 0.90 -17.92
C ASN A 523 1.14 1.35 -19.05
N LYS A 524 1.05 0.68 -20.21
CA LYS A 524 1.83 0.99 -21.41
C LYS A 524 0.95 0.82 -22.65
N ASN A 525 0.79 1.91 -23.39
CA ASN A 525 0.13 1.97 -24.70
C ASN A 525 1.13 2.47 -25.75
N PHE A 526 0.72 2.55 -27.02
CA PHE A 526 1.58 3.05 -28.11
C PHE A 526 1.98 4.53 -27.98
N THR A 527 1.17 5.33 -27.29
CA THR A 527 1.37 6.78 -27.17
C THR A 527 1.47 7.26 -25.73
N SER A 528 1.37 6.37 -24.75
CA SER A 528 1.44 6.73 -23.34
C SER A 528 2.05 5.65 -22.47
N LEU A 529 2.73 6.08 -21.42
CA LEU A 529 3.36 5.24 -20.41
C LEU A 529 3.04 5.81 -19.01
N MET A 530 2.52 4.96 -18.14
CA MET A 530 2.29 5.29 -16.73
C MET A 530 3.27 4.51 -15.86
N ILE A 531 4.07 5.25 -15.10
CA ILE A 531 5.05 4.71 -14.16
C ILE A 531 4.58 4.95 -12.72
N GLY A 532 4.71 3.94 -11.87
CA GLY A 532 4.42 4.02 -10.45
C GLY A 532 5.70 4.01 -9.63
N LEU A 533 5.89 5.04 -8.81
CA LEU A 533 6.97 5.15 -7.84
C LEU A 533 6.43 4.74 -6.47
N ASN A 534 6.87 3.59 -5.95
CA ASN A 534 6.37 3.07 -4.68
C ASN A 534 7.18 3.66 -3.54
N LEU A 535 6.47 4.32 -2.63
CA LEU A 535 7.01 5.07 -1.52
C LEU A 535 6.87 4.24 -0.24
N PRO A 536 7.86 4.26 0.65
CA PRO A 536 7.71 3.73 1.98
C PRO A 536 6.79 4.64 2.82
N HIS A 537 6.55 4.26 4.07
CA HIS A 537 5.69 5.03 4.97
C HIS A 537 6.42 6.30 5.49
N CYS A 538 6.12 7.47 4.93
CA CYS A 538 6.62 8.76 5.44
C CYS A 538 5.60 9.45 6.34
N ILE A 539 6.00 9.95 7.51
CA ILE A 539 5.08 10.67 8.42
C ILE A 539 5.00 12.16 8.10
N ASN A 540 6.16 12.80 8.04
CA ASN A 540 6.25 14.25 7.85
C ASN A 540 6.38 14.56 6.37
N GLU A 541 7.30 13.90 5.67
CA GLU A 541 7.60 14.23 4.29
C GLU A 541 8.23 13.08 3.49
N CYS A 542 7.71 12.80 2.30
CA CYS A 542 8.40 12.07 1.23
C CYS A 542 8.90 13.07 0.18
N ILE A 543 10.20 13.17 -0.07
CA ILE A 543 10.77 13.95 -1.18
C ILE A 543 11.31 12.99 -2.23
N ILE A 544 10.86 13.19 -3.47
CA ILE A 544 11.19 12.36 -4.63
C ILE A 544 11.72 13.29 -5.71
N ASP A 545 12.82 12.91 -6.35
CA ASP A 545 13.44 13.72 -7.39
C ASP A 545 13.61 12.90 -8.68
N PRO A 546 12.50 12.55 -9.37
CA PRO A 546 12.62 11.90 -10.66
C PRO A 546 13.22 12.88 -11.67
N ASP A 547 14.22 12.43 -12.41
CA ASP A 547 14.90 13.23 -13.42
C ASP A 547 14.36 12.91 -14.81
N PHE A 548 13.89 13.91 -15.55
CA PHE A 548 13.48 13.76 -16.94
C PHE A 548 14.40 14.54 -17.87
N SER A 549 15.48 13.90 -18.28
CA SER A 549 16.44 14.46 -19.22
C SER A 549 16.10 14.07 -20.66
N VAL A 550 16.14 15.03 -21.58
CA VAL A 550 15.88 14.75 -23.00
C VAL A 550 17.16 14.84 -23.80
N LEU A 551 17.38 13.81 -24.62
CA LEU A 551 18.37 13.85 -25.67
C LEU A 551 17.74 13.69 -27.04
N VAL A 552 17.60 14.79 -27.77
CA VAL A 552 17.29 14.71 -29.19
C VAL A 552 18.52 14.25 -29.94
N SER A 553 18.57 12.97 -30.24
CA SER A 553 19.41 12.44 -31.31
C SER A 553 18.55 12.09 -32.51
N THR A 554 19.15 12.06 -33.70
CA THR A 554 18.60 11.34 -34.85
C THR A 554 19.21 9.95 -34.84
N VAL A 555 18.40 8.90 -34.79
CA VAL A 555 18.84 7.56 -35.19
C VAL A 555 19.12 7.64 -36.69
N ASN A 556 20.39 7.63 -37.08
CA ASN A 556 20.71 7.37 -38.48
C ASN A 556 20.41 5.89 -38.73
N ASN A 557 19.17 5.58 -39.12
CA ASN A 557 18.93 4.39 -39.88
C ASN A 557 19.69 4.56 -41.19
N ASN A 558 20.87 3.95 -41.28
CA ASN A 558 21.54 3.64 -42.54
C ASN A 558 20.74 2.59 -43.36
N ASP A 559 19.42 2.51 -43.16
CA ASP A 559 18.53 1.71 -43.98
C ASP A 559 18.12 2.57 -45.16
N GLN A 560 18.92 2.45 -46.23
CA GLN A 560 18.45 2.30 -47.60
C GLN A 560 17.14 3.03 -47.95
N CYS A 561 17.08 4.33 -47.71
CA CYS A 561 16.29 5.21 -48.55
C CYS A 561 17.19 5.76 -49.67
N GLU A 562 17.94 4.87 -50.32
CA GLU A 562 18.07 5.05 -51.76
C GLU A 562 16.63 4.97 -52.26
N SER A 563 16.15 6.07 -52.84
CA SER A 563 15.05 5.98 -53.76
C SER A 563 15.41 4.86 -54.73
N SER A 564 14.83 3.69 -54.51
CA SER A 564 14.74 2.70 -55.55
C SER A 564 13.90 3.40 -56.60
N SER A 565 14.57 4.11 -57.50
CA SER A 565 14.18 4.12 -58.89
C SER A 565 13.93 2.65 -59.15
N SER A 566 12.64 2.29 -59.16
CA SER A 566 12.19 1.00 -59.61
C SER A 566 13.01 0.75 -60.86
N ARG A 567 13.77 -0.34 -60.88
CA ARG A 567 14.58 -0.69 -62.04
C ARG A 567 13.59 -0.99 -63.16
N GLU A 568 13.02 0.03 -63.80
CA GLU A 568 12.05 -0.12 -64.87
C GLU A 568 12.71 -0.93 -65.99
N TRP A 569 14.03 -0.77 -66.16
CA TRP A 569 14.87 -1.59 -67.02
C TRP A 569 14.77 -3.10 -66.73
N PHE A 570 14.60 -3.52 -65.47
CA PHE A 570 14.46 -4.93 -65.11
C PHE A 570 13.13 -5.50 -65.60
N LEU A 571 12.03 -4.73 -65.51
CA LEU A 571 10.74 -5.14 -66.04
C LEU A 571 10.79 -5.27 -67.57
N TYR A 572 11.42 -4.31 -68.26
CA TYR A 572 11.64 -4.39 -69.70
C TYR A 572 12.52 -5.58 -70.09
N VAL A 573 13.59 -5.87 -69.35
CA VAL A 573 14.49 -7.00 -69.64
C VAL A 573 13.79 -8.34 -69.41
N VAL A 574 13.04 -8.49 -68.31
CA VAL A 574 12.36 -9.76 -67.99
C VAL A 574 11.18 -10.05 -68.93
N ILE A 575 10.49 -9.02 -69.44
CA ILE A 575 9.34 -9.20 -70.35
C ILE A 575 9.78 -9.28 -71.82
N ILE A 576 10.68 -8.40 -72.27
CA ILE A 576 10.99 -8.27 -73.70
C ILE A 576 11.98 -9.35 -74.16
N VAL A 577 12.96 -9.73 -73.34
CA VAL A 577 13.99 -10.70 -73.75
C VAL A 577 13.42 -12.09 -74.06
N PRO A 578 12.47 -12.66 -73.26
CA PRO A 578 11.84 -13.93 -73.60
C PRO A 578 11.00 -13.87 -74.87
N ILE A 579 10.29 -12.76 -75.11
CA ILE A 579 9.42 -12.59 -76.28
C ILE A 579 10.27 -12.52 -77.56
N VAL A 580 11.37 -11.78 -77.54
CA VAL A 580 12.29 -11.68 -78.68
C VAL A 580 13.03 -13.01 -78.91
N GLY A 581 13.47 -13.67 -77.83
CA GLY A 581 14.14 -14.97 -77.90
C GLY A 581 13.25 -16.06 -78.49
N THR A 582 12.00 -16.17 -78.02
CA THR A 582 11.03 -17.14 -78.55
C THR A 582 10.68 -16.87 -80.01
N SER A 583 10.52 -15.60 -80.40
CA SER A 583 10.23 -15.21 -81.79
C SER A 583 11.37 -15.61 -82.75
N LEU A 584 12.63 -15.39 -82.36
CA LEU A 584 13.80 -15.80 -83.15
C LEU A 584 13.90 -17.32 -83.32
N ILE A 585 13.61 -18.09 -82.26
CA ILE A 585 13.60 -19.55 -82.30
C ILE A 585 12.52 -20.07 -83.27
N ILE A 586 11.31 -19.49 -83.24
CA ILE A 586 10.22 -19.85 -84.16
C ILE A 586 10.60 -19.55 -85.61
N ILE A 587 11.24 -18.42 -85.89
CA ILE A 587 11.69 -18.05 -87.24
C ILE A 587 12.76 -19.04 -87.73
N LEU A 588 13.75 -19.37 -86.89
CA LEU A 588 14.79 -20.37 -87.21
C LEU A 588 14.19 -21.75 -87.49
N LEU A 589 13.28 -22.23 -86.63
CA LEU A 589 12.59 -23.50 -86.83
C LEU A 589 11.76 -23.50 -88.11
N SER A 590 11.10 -22.38 -88.45
CA SER A 590 10.31 -22.24 -89.68
C SER A 590 11.19 -22.27 -90.94
N ILE A 591 12.36 -21.61 -90.91
CA ILE A 591 13.34 -21.65 -92.03
C ILE A 591 13.90 -23.06 -92.21
N ILE A 592 14.29 -23.74 -91.12
CA ILE A 592 14.77 -25.12 -91.14
C ILE A 592 13.67 -26.04 -91.69
N TYR A 593 12.45 -25.93 -91.19
CA TYR A 593 11.31 -26.69 -91.67
C TYR A 593 11.06 -26.48 -93.16
N LYS A 594 11.14 -25.23 -93.65
CA LYS A 594 10.98 -24.91 -95.08
C LYS A 594 12.11 -25.48 -95.93
N ARG A 595 13.34 -25.47 -95.43
CA ARG A 595 14.54 -25.98 -96.14
C ARG A 595 14.62 -27.51 -96.18
N TYR A 596 14.11 -28.20 -95.16
CA TYR A 596 14.14 -29.67 -95.07
C TYR A 596 12.77 -30.33 -95.32
N ARG A 597 11.76 -29.57 -95.78
CA ARG A 597 10.38 -30.04 -96.00
C ARG A 597 10.29 -31.27 -96.91
N THR A 598 11.14 -31.37 -97.93
CA THR A 598 11.18 -32.51 -98.86
C THR A 598 11.80 -33.73 -98.21
N ASN A 599 12.92 -33.58 -97.48
CA ASN A 599 13.60 -34.67 -96.79
C ASN A 599 12.79 -35.23 -95.60
N LEU A 600 12.10 -34.36 -94.85
CA LEU A 600 11.20 -34.78 -93.77
C LEU A 600 9.95 -35.51 -94.29
N LYS A 601 9.41 -35.12 -95.46
CA LYS A 601 8.32 -35.88 -96.11
C LYS A 601 8.76 -37.24 -96.63
N ILE A 602 10.02 -37.37 -97.09
CA ILE A 602 10.59 -38.65 -97.51
C ILE A 602 10.82 -39.56 -96.29
N ALA A 603 11.33 -39.04 -95.19
CA ALA A 603 11.47 -39.79 -93.92
C ALA A 603 10.11 -40.18 -93.32
N ALA A 604 9.11 -39.30 -93.37
CA ALA A 604 7.75 -39.61 -92.93
C ALA A 604 7.03 -40.63 -93.84
N ALA A 605 7.35 -40.67 -95.14
CA ALA A 605 6.87 -41.69 -96.07
C ALA A 605 7.55 -43.06 -95.86
N ALA A 606 8.80 -43.08 -95.38
CA ALA A 606 9.50 -44.30 -94.98
C ALA A 606 8.99 -44.89 -93.64
N LEU A 607 8.23 -44.10 -92.86
CA LEU A 607 7.62 -44.49 -91.58
C LEU A 607 6.14 -44.89 -91.71
N LYS A 608 5.65 -45.29 -92.89
CA LYS A 608 4.34 -45.98 -93.01
C LYS A 608 4.49 -47.44 -92.52
N PRO A 609 3.90 -47.83 -91.38
CA PRO A 609 3.92 -49.23 -90.95
C PRO A 609 3.07 -50.10 -91.87
N ALA A 610 3.55 -51.31 -92.13
CA ALA A 610 2.85 -52.35 -92.86
C ALA A 610 1.49 -52.67 -92.20
N LYS A 611 0.45 -52.83 -93.04
CA LYS A 611 -0.77 -53.55 -92.69
C LYS A 611 -0.40 -54.97 -92.27
N LEU A 612 -0.73 -55.35 -91.05
CA LEU A 612 -0.96 -56.73 -90.65
C LEU A 612 -2.48 -56.98 -90.68
N ASN A 613 -2.85 -58.03 -91.41
CA ASN A 613 -4.21 -58.38 -91.85
C ASN A 613 -5.02 -59.14 -90.78
N ASN A 614 -6.31 -59.32 -91.14
CA ASN A 614 -7.32 -60.31 -90.70
C ASN A 614 -8.21 -59.83 -89.54
N PHE A 615 -9.53 -59.63 -89.66
CA PHE A 615 -10.58 -60.17 -90.54
C PHE A 615 -11.59 -59.09 -90.92
#